data_AF-A0A954QPD0-F1
#
_entry.id   AF-A0A954QPD0-F1
#
_cell.length_a   1.000
_cell.length_b   1.000
_cell.length_c   1.000
_cell.angle_alpha   90.00
_cell.angle_beta   90.00
_cell.angle_gamma   90.00
#
_symmetry.space_group_name_H-M   'P 1'
#
loop_
_entity.id
_entity.type
_entity.pdbx_description
1 polymer ?
#
loop_
_entity_poly.entity_id
_entity_poly.type
_entity_poly.pdbx_seq_one_letter_code
_entity_poly.pdbx_strand_id
1 'polypeptide(L)'
;QIELAYTDAISLGFDIPVRQSGDIKGTPGCMLMGPAGFFEMKEGVIRAAPHVHMSPEDAGFYGVKQGDMIQLKVHGPLAMTFDRMLVRVSPDFKLEVHIDTDEGNACGLGPDSVCELIP
;
A
#
# COMPACT_ATOMS: atom_id res chain seq x y z
N GLN A 1 -10.14 10.22 -0.26
CA GLN A 1 -8.73 9.84 -0.08
C GLN A 1 -8.09 9.76 -1.45
N ILE A 2 -6.84 10.22 -1.55
CA ILE A 2 -5.99 10.14 -2.73
C ILE A 2 -4.68 9.48 -2.28
N GLU A 3 -4.29 8.43 -2.99
CA GLU A 3 -3.06 7.70 -2.76
C GLU A 3 -2.09 8.04 -3.90
N LEU A 4 -0.90 8.50 -3.55
CA LEU A 4 0.16 8.84 -4.50
C LEU A 4 1.38 7.97 -4.22
N ALA A 5 2.07 7.54 -5.28
CA ALA A 5 3.44 7.07 -5.14
C ALA A 5 4.34 8.23 -4.69
N TYR A 6 5.54 7.94 -4.19
CA TYR A 6 6.43 8.98 -3.70
C TYR A 6 6.91 9.89 -4.84
N THR A 7 7.17 9.32 -6.01
CA THR A 7 7.55 10.06 -7.21
C THR A 7 6.43 10.98 -7.70
N ASP A 8 5.17 10.57 -7.61
CA ASP A 8 4.01 11.42 -7.90
C ASP A 8 3.95 12.61 -6.94
N ALA A 9 4.15 12.37 -5.64
CA ALA A 9 4.14 13.41 -4.62
C ALA A 9 5.24 14.46 -4.87
N ILE A 10 6.46 14.02 -5.18
CA ILE A 10 7.56 14.92 -5.57
C ILE A 10 7.18 15.76 -6.80
N SER A 11 6.65 15.10 -7.83
CA SER A 11 6.29 15.75 -9.10
C SER A 11 5.20 16.81 -8.91
N LEU A 12 4.26 16.57 -8.00
CA LEU A 12 3.16 17.47 -7.69
C LEU A 12 3.51 18.49 -6.58
N GLY A 13 4.70 18.42 -5.97
CA GLY A 13 5.13 19.32 -4.90
C GLY A 13 4.47 19.06 -3.55
N PHE A 14 4.04 17.82 -3.31
CA PHE A 14 3.40 17.38 -2.08
C PHE A 14 4.43 16.81 -1.09
N ASP A 15 4.35 17.26 0.16
CA ASP A 15 4.95 16.57 1.31
C ASP A 15 3.84 15.79 2.04
N ILE A 16 3.79 14.48 1.82
CA ILE A 16 2.68 13.63 2.28
C ILE A 16 3.19 12.50 3.19
N PRO A 17 2.44 12.16 4.25
CA PRO A 17 2.83 11.10 5.16
C PRO A 17 2.54 9.72 4.56
N VAL A 18 3.32 8.71 4.98
CA VAL A 18 2.98 7.29 4.79
C VAL A 18 1.87 6.91 5.75
N ARG A 19 0.72 6.44 5.24
CA ARG A 19 -0.47 6.11 6.04
C ARG A 19 -1.16 4.85 5.55
N GLN A 20 -1.92 4.22 6.45
CA GLN A 20 -2.85 3.16 6.09
C GLN A 20 -4.10 3.75 5.44
N SER A 21 -4.73 3.00 4.54
CA SER A 21 -5.96 3.44 3.90
C SER A 21 -7.05 3.71 4.95
N GLY A 22 -7.67 4.89 4.89
CA GLY A 22 -8.63 5.41 5.85
C GLY A 22 -8.05 6.32 6.94
N ASP A 23 -6.74 6.27 7.20
CA ASP A 23 -6.08 7.17 8.17
C ASP A 23 -5.66 8.49 7.52
N ILE A 24 -6.65 9.35 7.30
CA ILE A 24 -6.50 10.63 6.58
C ILE A 24 -6.40 11.85 7.48
N LYS A 25 -6.56 11.69 8.79
CA LYS A 25 -6.66 12.83 9.71
C LYS A 25 -5.36 13.64 9.73
N GLY A 26 -5.49 14.95 9.50
CA GLY A 26 -4.35 15.88 9.52
C GLY A 26 -3.36 15.67 8.39
N THR A 27 -3.77 14.99 7.32
CA THR A 27 -2.99 14.87 6.09
C THR A 27 -3.24 16.10 5.20
N PRO A 28 -2.33 16.41 4.28
CA PRO A 28 -2.58 17.43 3.27
C PRO A 28 -3.85 17.15 2.47
N GLY A 29 -4.49 18.23 2.02
CA GLY A 29 -5.60 18.21 1.06
C GLY A 29 -5.13 18.41 -0.38
N CYS A 30 -6.02 18.31 -1.35
CA CYS A 30 -5.75 18.68 -2.73
C CYS A 30 -7.02 19.14 -3.47
N MET A 31 -6.84 19.66 -4.69
CA MET A 31 -7.95 19.94 -5.60
C MET A 31 -8.07 18.80 -6.61
N LEU A 32 -9.22 18.15 -6.65
CA LEU A 32 -9.53 17.14 -7.65
C LEU A 32 -10.22 17.81 -8.83
N MET A 33 -9.51 17.89 -9.95
CA MET A 33 -10.01 18.49 -11.19
C MET A 33 -10.75 17.44 -12.02
N GLY A 34 -11.95 17.77 -12.48
CA GLY A 34 -12.75 16.95 -13.39
C GLY A 34 -13.29 17.79 -14.56
N PRO A 35 -13.95 17.15 -15.53
CA PRO A 35 -14.45 17.86 -16.73
C PRO A 35 -15.52 18.93 -16.44
N ALA A 36 -16.17 18.88 -15.27
CA ALA A 36 -17.23 19.81 -14.88
C ALA A 36 -16.81 20.82 -13.79
N GLY A 37 -15.52 20.91 -13.45
CA GLY A 37 -15.01 21.80 -12.41
C GLY A 37 -14.03 21.10 -11.48
N PHE A 38 -14.04 21.46 -10.20
CA PHE A 38 -13.14 20.87 -9.21
C PHE A 38 -13.83 20.64 -7.87
N PHE A 39 -13.25 19.73 -7.10
CA PHE A 39 -13.59 19.50 -5.71
C PHE A 39 -12.37 19.80 -4.83
N GLU A 40 -12.49 20.75 -3.91
CA GLU A 40 -11.45 21.04 -2.92
C GLU A 40 -11.57 20.09 -1.72
N MET A 41 -10.60 19.21 -1.58
CA MET A 41 -10.50 18.25 -0.48
C MET A 41 -9.53 18.79 0.57
N LYS A 42 -10.00 19.05 1.80
CA LYS A 42 -9.19 19.67 2.87
C LYS A 42 -8.11 18.76 3.46
N GLU A 43 -8.37 17.45 3.48
CA GLU A 43 -7.45 16.41 3.95
C GLU A 43 -7.70 15.12 3.16
N GLY A 44 -6.69 14.29 3.02
CA GLY A 44 -6.85 12.93 2.46
C GLY A 44 -5.82 12.52 1.43
N VAL A 45 -4.74 13.28 1.23
CA VAL A 45 -3.62 12.88 0.36
C VAL A 45 -2.57 12.15 1.19
N ILE A 46 -2.26 10.91 0.80
CA ILE A 46 -1.32 10.04 1.52
C ILE A 46 -0.40 9.31 0.55
N ARG A 47 0.76 8.87 1.05
CA ARG A 47 1.47 7.74 0.47
C ARG A 47 0.93 6.47 1.12
N ALA A 48 0.47 5.52 0.32
CA ALA A 48 -0.09 4.29 0.85
C ALA A 48 1.01 3.45 1.53
N ALA A 49 0.75 3.00 2.75
CA ALA A 49 1.64 2.09 3.45
C ALA A 49 1.45 0.66 2.92
N PRO A 50 2.53 -0.11 2.70
CA PRO A 50 2.46 -1.51 2.31
C PRO A 50 1.62 -2.37 3.26
N HIS A 51 0.78 -3.22 2.70
CA HIS A 51 -0.07 -4.12 3.49
C HIS A 51 -0.47 -5.38 2.72
N VAL A 52 -1.00 -6.35 3.45
CA VAL A 52 -1.56 -7.59 2.90
C VAL A 52 -3.01 -7.73 3.34
N HIS A 53 -3.88 -8.00 2.38
CA HIS A 53 -5.24 -8.47 2.61
C HIS A 53 -5.23 -9.98 2.78
N MET A 54 -5.97 -10.47 3.76
CA MET A 54 -6.12 -11.89 4.06
C MET A 54 -7.57 -12.21 4.42
N SER A 55 -8.06 -13.37 3.99
CA SER A 55 -9.24 -13.97 4.60
C SER A 55 -8.89 -14.50 6.01
N PRO A 56 -9.88 -14.79 6.88
CA PRO A 56 -9.61 -15.46 8.15
C PRO A 56 -8.90 -16.82 8.00
N GLU A 57 -9.16 -17.54 6.90
CA GLU A 57 -8.50 -18.81 6.58
C GLU A 57 -7.03 -18.61 6.24
N ASP A 58 -6.71 -17.64 5.38
CA ASP A 58 -5.32 -17.30 5.03
C ASP A 58 -4.55 -16.85 6.27
N ALA A 59 -5.13 -15.98 7.09
CA ALA A 59 -4.53 -15.53 8.33
C ALA A 59 -4.25 -16.70 9.29
N GLY A 60 -5.17 -17.67 9.38
CA GLY A 60 -4.99 -18.90 10.12
C GLY A 60 -3.87 -19.79 9.57
N PHE A 61 -3.77 -19.92 8.25
CA PHE A 61 -2.71 -20.67 7.57
C PHE A 61 -1.32 -20.10 7.86
N TYR A 62 -1.17 -18.77 7.78
CA TYR A 62 0.08 -18.06 8.07
C TYR A 62 0.33 -17.85 9.57
N GLY A 63 -0.65 -18.14 10.44
CA GLY A 63 -0.50 -17.96 11.89
C GLY A 63 -0.47 -16.50 12.36
N VAL A 64 -1.04 -15.58 11.58
CA VAL A 64 -1.09 -14.13 11.85
C VAL A 64 -2.50 -13.66 12.15
N LYS A 65 -2.65 -12.48 12.77
CA LYS A 65 -3.96 -11.84 13.03
C LYS A 65 -4.01 -10.41 12.52
N GLN A 66 -5.22 -9.83 12.52
CA GLN A 66 -5.46 -8.43 12.22
C GLN A 66 -4.49 -7.53 13.00
N GLY A 67 -3.76 -6.67 12.28
CA GLY A 67 -2.84 -5.70 12.87
C GLY A 67 -1.42 -6.22 13.10
N ASP A 68 -1.14 -7.50 12.87
CA ASP A 68 0.23 -8.02 12.89
C ASP A 68 1.04 -7.48 11.70
N MET A 69 2.36 -7.64 11.78
CA MET A 69 3.28 -7.33 10.68
C MET A 69 3.82 -8.64 10.12
N ILE A 70 3.83 -8.75 8.79
CA ILE A 70 4.42 -9.87 8.05
C ILE A 70 5.49 -9.35 7.09
N GLN A 71 6.42 -10.19 6.65
CA GLN A 71 7.37 -9.82 5.60
C GLN A 71 6.90 -10.30 4.22
N LEU A 72 7.21 -9.52 3.18
CA LEU A 72 7.13 -9.95 1.78
C LEU A 72 8.55 -10.08 1.23
N LYS A 73 8.93 -11.28 0.81
CA LYS A 73 10.12 -11.49 0.00
C LYS A 73 9.76 -11.46 -1.48
N VAL A 74 10.36 -10.54 -2.22
CA VAL A 74 10.33 -10.55 -3.69
C VAL A 74 11.66 -11.12 -4.18
N HIS A 75 11.60 -12.14 -5.03
CA HIS A 75 12.78 -12.77 -5.62
C HIS A 75 13.14 -12.12 -6.96
N GLY A 76 14.34 -12.41 -7.46
CA GLY A 76 14.83 -11.94 -8.76
C GLY A 76 16.13 -11.13 -8.65
N PRO A 77 16.55 -10.48 -9.75
CA PRO A 77 17.80 -9.71 -9.78
C PRO A 77 17.83 -8.52 -8.83
N LEU A 78 16.66 -7.92 -8.56
CA LEU A 78 16.45 -6.83 -7.62
C LEU A 78 15.77 -7.32 -6.33
N ALA A 79 16.07 -8.55 -5.91
CA ALA A 79 15.42 -9.18 -4.76
C ALA A 79 15.50 -8.29 -3.52
N MET A 80 14.34 -8.04 -2.91
CA MET A 80 14.22 -7.27 -1.68
C MET A 80 13.22 -7.92 -0.74
N THR A 81 13.29 -7.52 0.53
CA THR A 81 12.33 -7.93 1.54
C THR A 81 11.68 -6.68 2.10
N PHE A 82 10.36 -6.64 2.07
CA PHE A 82 9.58 -5.64 2.80
C PHE A 82 9.36 -6.18 4.20
N ASP A 83 10.03 -5.59 5.20
CA ASP A 83 10.02 -6.12 6.57
C ASP A 83 8.74 -5.79 7.35
N ARG A 84 7.89 -4.90 6.84
CA ARG A 84 6.75 -4.34 7.57
C ARG A 84 5.51 -4.21 6.69
N MET A 85 4.87 -5.33 6.40
CA MET A 85 3.56 -5.37 5.74
C MET A 85 2.48 -5.50 6.81
N LEU A 86 1.56 -4.54 6.90
CA LEU A 86 0.44 -4.65 7.83
C LEU A 86 -0.54 -5.74 7.38
N VAL A 87 -0.88 -6.66 8.27
CA VAL A 87 -1.92 -7.68 8.02
C VAL A 87 -3.30 -7.10 8.26
N ARG A 88 -4.16 -7.18 7.24
CA ARG A 88 -5.57 -6.80 7.29
C ARG A 88 -6.43 -8.02 6.95
N VAL A 89 -7.23 -8.45 7.91
CA VAL A 89 -8.09 -9.63 7.86
C VAL A 89 -9.55 -9.21 7.73
N SER A 90 -10.23 -9.73 6.71
CA SER A 90 -11.68 -9.56 6.51
C SER A 90 -12.24 -10.78 5.77
N PRO A 91 -13.48 -11.24 6.06
CA PRO A 91 -14.12 -12.28 5.27
C PRO A 91 -14.33 -11.87 3.79
N ASP A 92 -14.32 -10.57 3.49
CA ASP A 92 -14.48 -10.05 2.13
C ASP A 92 -13.15 -9.95 1.35
N PHE A 93 -12.02 -10.32 1.98
CA PHE A 93 -10.70 -10.23 1.37
C PHE A 93 -10.26 -11.54 0.73
N LYS A 94 -9.48 -11.39 -0.34
CA LYS A 94 -8.63 -12.44 -0.89
C LYS A 94 -7.18 -12.15 -0.50
N LEU A 95 -6.36 -13.20 -0.44
CA LEU A 95 -4.92 -13.05 -0.23
C LEU A 95 -4.32 -12.17 -1.33
N GLU A 96 -3.91 -10.96 -0.97
CA GLU A 96 -3.36 -9.99 -1.91
C GLU A 96 -2.42 -9.02 -1.19
N VAL A 97 -1.28 -8.72 -1.81
CA VAL A 97 -0.32 -7.74 -1.31
C VAL A 97 -0.46 -6.44 -2.08
N HIS A 98 -0.54 -5.33 -1.34
CA HIS A 98 -0.68 -3.99 -1.88
C HIS A 98 0.60 -3.20 -1.57
N ILE A 99 1.31 -2.82 -2.63
CA ILE A 99 2.46 -1.92 -2.63
C ILE A 99 2.28 -0.87 -3.73
N ASP A 100 2.90 0.30 -3.60
CA ASP A 100 2.82 1.36 -4.62
C ASP A 100 3.70 1.06 -5.85
N THR A 101 3.58 1.87 -6.89
CA THR A 101 4.33 1.69 -8.14
C THR A 101 5.83 1.90 -7.96
N ASP A 102 6.28 2.78 -7.05
CA ASP A 102 7.70 2.98 -6.78
C ASP A 102 8.29 1.75 -6.08
N GLU A 103 7.56 1.18 -5.12
CA GLU A 103 7.91 -0.04 -4.41
C GLU A 103 7.97 -1.25 -5.35
N GLY A 104 6.99 -1.39 -6.24
CA GLY A 104 6.99 -2.42 -7.28
C GLY A 104 8.16 -2.26 -8.27
N ASN A 105 8.45 -1.03 -8.70
CA ASN A 105 9.59 -0.75 -9.57
C ASN A 105 10.94 -1.03 -8.88
N ALA A 106 11.04 -0.74 -7.57
CA ALA A 106 12.27 -0.95 -6.80
C ALA A 106 12.66 -2.44 -6.71
N CYS A 107 11.70 -3.37 -6.63
CA CYS A 107 11.95 -4.81 -6.65
C CYS A 107 11.94 -5.43 -8.05
N GLY A 108 11.69 -4.64 -9.10
CA GLY A 108 11.49 -5.16 -10.45
C GLY A 108 10.29 -6.11 -10.55
N LEU A 109 9.20 -5.80 -9.84
CA LEU A 109 7.99 -6.62 -9.82
C LEU A 109 7.40 -6.70 -11.24
N GLY A 110 7.10 -7.92 -11.67
CA GLY A 110 6.45 -8.21 -12.94
C GLY A 110 5.50 -9.41 -12.83
N PRO A 111 4.81 -9.77 -13.92
CA PRO A 111 3.82 -10.85 -13.91
C PRO A 111 4.34 -12.21 -13.44
N ASP A 112 5.62 -12.50 -13.71
CA ASP A 112 6.27 -13.77 -13.37
C ASP A 112 7.14 -13.68 -12.11
N SER A 113 7.06 -12.58 -11.37
CA SER A 113 7.82 -12.42 -10.12
C SER A 113 7.38 -13.45 -9.09
N VAL A 114 8.35 -14.20 -8.58
CA VAL A 114 8.13 -15.11 -7.46
C VAL A 114 8.19 -14.30 -6.16
N CYS A 115 7.17 -14.46 -5.33
CA CYS A 115 7.04 -13.79 -4.05
C CYS A 115 6.70 -14.80 -2.94
N GLU A 116 7.14 -14.52 -1.73
CA GLU A 116 6.88 -15.31 -0.53
C GLU A 116 6.44 -14.39 0.62
N LEU A 117 5.41 -14.81 1.36
CA LEU A 117 5.02 -14.19 2.63
C LEU A 117 5.66 -14.96 3.78
N ILE A 118 6.34 -14.25 4.68
CA ILE A 118 7.09 -14.82 5.80
C ILE A 118 6.48 -14.26 7.11
N PRO A 119 5.74 -15.09 7.90
CA PRO A 119 5.10 -14.74 9.17
C PRO A 119 6.02 -14.17 10.25
#